data_AF-A0A7C2UAW4-F1
#
_entry.id   AF-A0A7C2UAW4-F1
#
_cell.length_a   1.000
_cell.length_b   1.000
_cell.length_c   1.000
_cell.angle_alpha   90.00
_cell.angle_beta   90.00
_cell.angle_gamma   90.00
#
_symmetry.space_group_name_H-M   'P 1'
#
loop_
_entity.id
_entity.type
_entity.pdbx_description
1 polymer ?
#
loop_
_entity_poly.entity_id
_entity_poly.type
_entity_poly.pdbx_seq_one_letter_code
_entity_poly.pdbx_strand_id
1 'polypeptide(L)'
;PGSYNCRLVRLGSTGKGKPAFEKFKPFFCYVEVEGNLLTIVKQTGSSRPAGRLWEDEDPKRLIFLGSLALGDEETPLAYGENPRRDMAGIFERIGPFRWRLVIPWPQDGAKLHVFELTPVVDQPS
;
A
#
# COMPACT_ATOMS: atom_id res chain seq x y z
N PRO A 1 15.28 2.06 -1.81
CA PRO A 1 14.83 0.65 -1.71
C PRO A 1 15.08 0.14 -0.29
N GLY A 2 14.36 -0.90 0.15
CA GLY A 2 14.56 -1.56 1.43
C GLY A 2 13.28 -1.81 2.22
N SER A 3 13.45 -2.29 3.46
CA SER A 3 12.37 -2.65 4.38
C SER A 3 11.77 -1.43 5.11
N TYR A 4 10.45 -1.41 5.19
CA TYR A 4 9.66 -0.38 5.88
C TYR A 4 8.68 -1.03 6.87
N ASN A 5 8.54 -0.41 8.04
CA ASN A 5 7.36 -0.60 8.87
C ASN A 5 6.18 0.05 8.14
N CYS A 6 5.11 -0.71 7.95
CA CYS A 6 3.92 -0.26 7.26
C CYS A 6 2.69 -0.51 8.13
N ARG A 7 2.07 0.56 8.62
CA ARG A 7 0.83 0.48 9.39
C ARG A 7 -0.35 0.78 8.50
N LEU A 8 -1.38 -0.06 8.54
CA LEU A 8 -2.67 0.22 7.92
C LEU A 8 -3.60 0.94 8.90
N VAL A 9 -4.23 2.00 8.40
CA VAL A 9 -5.40 2.64 8.98
C VAL A 9 -6.55 2.53 7.96
N ARG A 10 -7.68 1.99 8.38
CA ARG A 10 -8.92 1.90 7.57
C ARG A 10 -9.87 2.99 8.03
N LEU A 11 -10.36 3.79 7.08
CA LEU A 11 -11.30 4.88 7.36
C LEU A 11 -12.61 4.68 6.60
N GLY A 12 -13.70 4.87 7.33
CA GLY A 12 -15.06 4.69 6.85
C GLY A 12 -15.38 3.23 6.52
N SER A 13 -16.68 2.93 6.48
CA SER A 13 -17.18 1.66 5.97
C SER A 13 -18.43 1.87 5.14
N THR A 14 -18.66 0.97 4.18
CA THR A 14 -19.89 0.91 3.39
C THR A 14 -21.01 0.13 4.10
N GLY A 15 -20.68 -0.67 5.13
CA GLY A 15 -21.65 -1.46 5.90
C GLY A 15 -22.20 -0.72 7.13
N LYS A 16 -23.50 -0.87 7.40
CA LYS A 16 -24.11 -0.37 8.66
C LYS A 16 -23.48 -1.07 9.87
N GLY A 17 -23.19 -0.32 10.93
CA GLY A 17 -22.65 -0.84 12.18
C GLY A 17 -21.17 -1.26 12.15
N LYS A 18 -20.46 -1.00 11.05
CA LYS A 18 -19.01 -1.23 10.96
C LYS A 18 -18.23 -0.03 11.51
N PRO A 19 -17.02 -0.24 12.05
CA PRO A 19 -16.21 0.85 12.57
C PRO A 19 -15.92 1.91 11.50
N ALA A 20 -16.00 3.18 11.87
CA ALA A 20 -15.59 4.30 11.02
C ALA A 20 -14.07 4.46 10.97
N PHE A 21 -13.35 3.83 11.89
CA PHE A 21 -11.89 3.91 12.03
C PHE A 21 -11.38 2.60 12.60
N GLU A 22 -10.38 2.01 11.95
CA GLU A 22 -9.62 0.86 12.46
C GLU A 22 -8.13 1.09 12.26
N LYS A 23 -7.32 0.74 13.26
CA LYS A 23 -5.86 0.78 13.17
C LYS A 23 -5.28 -0.60 13.40
N PHE A 24 -4.29 -0.96 12.61
CA PHE A 24 -3.62 -2.26 12.70
C PHE A 24 -2.22 -2.09 13.30
N LYS A 25 -1.64 -3.20 13.78
CA LYS A 25 -0.23 -3.23 14.13
C LYS A 25 0.62 -3.00 12.86
N PRO A 26 1.83 -2.44 12.96
CA PRO A 26 2.74 -2.37 11.83
C PRO A 26 3.05 -3.76 11.28
N PHE A 27 3.07 -3.87 9.96
CA PHE A 27 3.58 -5.00 9.20
C PHE A 27 4.87 -4.58 8.48
N PHE A 28 5.47 -5.49 7.71
CA PHE A 28 6.61 -5.18 6.86
C PHE A 28 6.15 -4.97 5.41
N CYS A 29 6.54 -3.83 4.85
CA CYS A 29 6.53 -3.58 3.41
C CYS A 29 7.97 -3.54 2.91
N TYR A 30 8.16 -3.90 1.66
CA TYR A 30 9.44 -3.79 0.98
C TYR A 30 9.28 -2.89 -0.23
N VAL A 31 10.24 -2.00 -0.41
CA VAL A 31 10.32 -1.09 -1.55
C VAL A 31 11.48 -1.52 -2.42
N GLU A 32 11.21 -1.93 -3.65
CA GLU A 32 12.25 -2.38 -4.59
C GLU A 32 12.42 -1.38 -5.72
N VAL A 33 13.55 -1.50 -6.42
CA VAL A 33 13.77 -0.82 -7.70
C VAL A 33 13.60 -1.87 -8.79
N GLU A 34 12.63 -1.66 -9.67
CA GLU A 34 12.37 -2.50 -10.86
C GLU A 34 12.62 -1.63 -12.10
N GLY A 35 13.82 -1.73 -12.68
CA GLY A 35 14.23 -0.84 -13.76
C GLY A 35 14.31 0.62 -13.31
N ASN A 36 13.43 1.46 -13.84
CA ASN A 36 13.29 2.88 -13.47
C ASN A 36 12.12 3.15 -12.50
N LEU A 37 11.37 2.12 -12.11
CA LEU A 37 10.21 2.25 -11.22
C LEU A 37 10.53 1.75 -9.82
N LEU A 38 9.75 2.23 -8.85
CA LEU A 38 9.72 1.65 -7.51
C LEU A 38 8.53 0.72 -7.39
N THR A 39 8.69 -0.42 -6.73
CA THR A 39 7.58 -1.27 -6.32
C THR A 39 7.36 -1.16 -4.82
N ILE A 40 6.12 -1.36 -4.37
CA ILE A 40 5.79 -1.57 -2.95
C ILE A 40 5.09 -2.91 -2.84
N VAL A 41 5.58 -3.77 -1.95
CA VAL A 41 4.94 -5.05 -1.63
C VAL A 41 4.78 -5.18 -0.11
N LYS A 42 3.56 -5.44 0.35
CA LYS A 42 3.34 -5.85 1.75
C LYS A 42 3.66 -7.33 1.90
N GLN A 43 4.64 -7.66 2.74
CA GLN A 43 5.21 -9.01 2.82
C GLN A 43 4.36 -9.97 3.66
N THR A 44 3.69 -9.48 4.70
CA THR A 44 3.00 -10.33 5.69
C THR A 44 1.53 -9.95 5.87
N GLY A 45 0.70 -10.86 6.38
CA GLY A 45 -0.73 -10.66 6.64
C GLY A 45 -1.64 -11.10 5.48
N SER A 46 -2.95 -11.10 5.70
CA SER A 46 -3.96 -11.68 4.79
C SER A 46 -4.27 -10.86 3.54
N SER A 47 -4.04 -9.54 3.61
CA SER A 47 -4.23 -8.60 2.51
C SER A 47 -2.89 -7.95 2.22
N ARG A 48 -2.33 -8.28 1.05
CA ARG A 48 -1.00 -7.88 0.62
C ARG A 48 -1.09 -7.06 -0.67
N PRO A 49 -1.37 -5.75 -0.59
CA PRO A 49 -1.26 -4.89 -1.75
C PRO A 49 0.17 -4.91 -2.27
N ALA A 50 0.29 -5.01 -3.59
CA ALA A 50 1.54 -4.99 -4.31
C ALA A 50 1.37 -4.21 -5.61
N GLY A 51 2.32 -3.35 -5.93
CA GLY A 51 2.20 -2.50 -7.12
C GLY A 51 3.41 -1.65 -7.39
N ARG A 52 3.34 -0.90 -8.50
CA ARG A 52 4.37 0.03 -8.95
C ARG A 52 3.98 1.47 -8.61
N LEU A 53 5.00 2.28 -8.38
CA LEU A 53 4.91 3.72 -8.21
C LEU A 53 5.33 4.40 -9.50
N TRP A 54 4.44 5.22 -10.03
CA TRP A 54 4.60 6.00 -11.24
C TRP A 54 4.78 7.47 -10.91
N GLU A 55 5.56 8.18 -11.72
CA GLU A 55 5.64 9.64 -11.64
C GLU A 55 4.27 10.26 -11.95
N ASP A 56 3.98 11.37 -11.28
CA ASP A 56 2.80 12.19 -11.52
C ASP A 56 3.21 13.59 -11.98
N GLU A 57 2.27 14.35 -12.54
CA GLU A 57 2.50 15.76 -12.88
C GLU A 57 2.85 16.61 -11.65
N ASP A 58 2.34 16.24 -10.46
CA ASP A 58 2.80 16.80 -9.20
C ASP A 58 4.05 16.04 -8.69
N PRO A 59 5.25 16.66 -8.71
CA PRO A 59 6.49 16.00 -8.32
C PRO A 59 6.58 15.66 -6.83
N LYS A 60 5.59 16.07 -6.01
CA LYS A 60 5.54 15.75 -4.59
C LYS A 60 4.89 14.39 -4.30
N ARG A 61 4.31 13.75 -5.31
CA ARG A 61 3.60 12.49 -5.17
C ARG A 61 3.91 11.51 -6.30
N LEU A 62 3.63 10.24 -6.04
CA LEU A 62 3.68 9.15 -7.00
C LEU A 62 2.31 8.48 -7.06
N ILE A 63 1.95 7.95 -8.23
CA ILE A 63 0.74 7.14 -8.41
C ILE A 63 1.08 5.68 -8.13
N PHE A 64 0.41 5.09 -7.14
CA PHE A 64 0.45 3.65 -6.93
C PHE A 64 -0.58 2.98 -7.83
N LEU A 65 -0.13 2.04 -8.66
CA LEU A 65 -1.00 1.11 -9.40
C LEU A 65 -0.60 -0.31 -9.03
N GLY A 66 -1.53 -1.06 -8.45
CA GLY A 66 -1.25 -2.39 -7.93
C GLY A 66 -2.49 -3.25 -7.75
N SER A 67 -2.27 -4.50 -7.37
CA SER A 67 -3.33 -5.45 -7.10
C SER A 67 -3.27 -5.94 -5.65
N LEU A 68 -4.40 -6.44 -5.17
CA LEU A 68 -4.47 -7.12 -3.89
C LEU A 68 -4.13 -8.62 -4.07
N ALA A 69 -3.01 -9.06 -3.49
CA ALA A 69 -2.75 -10.48 -3.26
C ALA A 69 -3.58 -10.96 -2.07
N LEU A 70 -4.21 -12.13 -2.21
CA LEU A 70 -5.07 -12.75 -1.20
C LEU A 70 -4.45 -14.05 -0.69
N GLY A 71 -4.57 -14.30 0.61
CA GLY A 71 -4.14 -15.57 1.21
C GLY A 71 -2.66 -15.86 1.00
N ASP A 72 -2.36 -17.06 0.49
CA ASP A 72 -1.04 -17.63 0.24
C ASP A 72 -0.52 -17.39 -1.19
N GLU A 73 -1.19 -16.57 -2.01
CA GLU A 73 -0.72 -16.24 -3.37
C GLU A 73 0.71 -15.67 -3.34
N GLU A 74 1.69 -16.42 -3.86
CA GLU A 74 3.09 -15.99 -3.85
C GLU A 74 3.31 -14.76 -4.72
N THR A 75 2.67 -14.73 -5.90
CA THR A 75 2.78 -13.63 -6.86
C THR A 75 1.47 -12.87 -6.96
N PRO A 76 1.45 -11.55 -6.68
CA PRO A 76 0.29 -10.71 -6.91
C PRO A 76 0.00 -10.58 -8.42
N LEU A 77 -1.28 -10.48 -8.79
CA LEU A 77 -1.68 -10.27 -10.19
C LEU A 77 -1.14 -8.93 -10.73
N ALA A 78 -1.02 -8.81 -12.04
CA ALA A 78 -0.75 -7.50 -12.63
C ALA A 78 -1.95 -6.56 -12.45
N TYR A 79 -1.70 -5.26 -12.28
CA TYR A 79 -2.76 -4.25 -12.33
C TYR A 79 -3.50 -4.33 -13.69
N GLY A 80 -4.83 -4.36 -13.66
CA GLY A 80 -5.69 -4.48 -14.84
C GLY A 80 -6.03 -5.92 -15.22
N GLU A 81 -5.38 -6.93 -14.65
CA GLU A 81 -5.71 -8.34 -14.89
C GLU A 81 -7.04 -8.74 -14.25
N ASN A 82 -7.32 -8.20 -13.07
CA ASN A 82 -8.59 -8.40 -12.37
C ASN A 82 -9.09 -7.09 -11.75
N PRO A 83 -10.07 -6.42 -12.38
CA PRO A 83 -10.61 -5.15 -11.89
C PRO A 83 -11.16 -5.19 -10.46
N ARG A 84 -11.53 -6.37 -9.94
CA ARG A 84 -11.97 -6.54 -8.55
C ARG A 84 -10.83 -6.61 -7.54
N ARG A 85 -9.59 -6.59 -7.99
CA ARG A 85 -8.38 -6.57 -7.15
C ARG A 85 -7.54 -5.33 -7.40
N ASP A 86 -7.87 -4.55 -8.42
CA ASP A 86 -7.14 -3.33 -8.76
C ASP A 86 -7.24 -2.30 -7.63
N MET A 87 -6.10 -1.71 -7.34
CA MET A 87 -5.90 -0.68 -6.33
C MET A 87 -5.11 0.45 -6.98
N ALA A 88 -5.66 1.65 -6.90
CA ALA A 88 -5.00 2.88 -7.33
C ALA A 88 -4.86 3.80 -6.12
N GLY A 89 -3.74 4.49 -5.97
CA GLY A 89 -3.52 5.34 -4.82
C GLY A 89 -2.46 6.41 -5.03
N ILE A 90 -2.32 7.27 -4.04
CA ILE A 90 -1.33 8.34 -4.01
C ILE A 90 -0.29 8.03 -2.94
N PHE A 91 0.98 8.04 -3.34
CA PHE A 91 2.13 7.86 -2.45
C PHE A 91 2.89 9.18 -2.28
N GLU A 92 3.01 9.66 -1.05
CA GLU A 92 3.55 10.97 -0.73
C GLU A 92 4.53 10.92 0.44
N ARG A 93 5.54 11.79 0.41
CA ARG A 93 6.39 12.06 1.57
C ARG A 93 5.70 13.07 2.48
N ILE A 94 5.33 12.64 3.69
CA ILE A 94 4.61 13.47 4.68
C ILE A 94 5.51 14.02 5.80
N GLY A 95 6.82 13.73 5.73
CA GLY A 95 7.81 14.27 6.66
C GLY A 95 9.17 13.60 6.52
N PRO A 96 10.14 13.95 7.40
CA PRO A 96 11.41 13.25 7.47
C PRO A 96 11.20 11.76 7.71
N PHE A 97 11.70 10.94 6.79
CA PHE A 97 11.59 9.48 6.82
C PHE A 97 10.16 8.94 7.06
N ARG A 98 9.14 9.67 6.59
CA ARG A 98 7.74 9.29 6.71
C ARG A 98 7.03 9.44 5.37
N TRP A 99 6.39 8.36 4.94
CA TRP A 99 5.61 8.31 3.73
C TRP A 99 4.19 7.84 4.01
N ARG A 100 3.29 8.14 3.09
CA ARG A 100 1.89 7.74 3.14
C ARG A 100 1.45 7.24 1.78
N LEU A 101 0.84 6.06 1.74
CA LEU A 101 0.07 5.59 0.59
C LEU A 101 -1.42 5.66 0.94
N VAL A 102 -2.20 6.39 0.14
CA VAL A 102 -3.65 6.52 0.29
C VAL A 102 -4.35 5.83 -0.88
N ILE A 103 -5.20 4.86 -0.59
CA ILE A 103 -5.96 4.08 -1.58
C ILE A 103 -7.46 4.27 -1.31
N PRO A 104 -8.21 5.00 -2.17
CA PRO A 104 -9.65 5.13 -2.04
C PRO A 104 -10.37 3.84 -2.47
N TRP A 105 -11.53 3.61 -1.85
CA TRP A 105 -12.48 2.55 -2.20
C TRP A 105 -11.83 1.16 -2.40
N PRO A 106 -11.05 0.68 -1.42
CA PRO A 106 -10.52 -0.68 -1.47
C PRO A 106 -11.65 -1.72 -1.49
N GLN A 107 -11.33 -2.91 -2.00
CA GLN A 107 -12.29 -3.98 -2.27
C GLN A 107 -12.64 -4.81 -1.01
N ASP A 108 -12.59 -4.19 0.18
CA ASP A 108 -12.81 -4.83 1.48
C ASP A 108 -13.89 -4.12 2.34
N GLY A 109 -14.59 -3.15 1.74
CA GLY A 109 -15.68 -2.40 2.36
C GLY A 109 -15.24 -1.16 3.17
N ALA A 110 -13.94 -0.85 3.25
CA ALA A 110 -13.48 0.44 3.75
C ALA A 110 -13.66 1.54 2.68
N LYS A 111 -13.72 2.81 3.09
CA LYS A 111 -13.75 3.94 2.14
C LYS A 111 -12.34 4.41 1.76
N LEU A 112 -11.40 4.27 2.68
CA LEU A 112 -10.01 4.67 2.48
C LEU A 112 -9.09 3.72 3.23
N HIS A 113 -8.03 3.27 2.56
CA HIS A 113 -6.85 2.74 3.20
C HIS A 113 -5.77 3.80 3.25
N VAL A 114 -5.19 3.99 4.43
CA VAL A 114 -4.00 4.81 4.64
C VAL A 114 -2.91 3.90 5.18
N PHE A 115 -1.90 3.68 4.37
CA PHE A 115 -0.68 3.02 4.80
C PHE A 115 0.35 4.08 5.18
N GLU A 116 0.88 3.98 6.38
CA GLU A 116 1.95 4.85 6.88
C GLU A 116 3.25 4.08 6.91
N LEU A 117 4.28 4.61 6.26
CA LEU A 117 5.56 3.94 6.06
C LEU A 117 6.69 4.69 6.75
N THR A 118 7.49 3.95 7.53
CA THR A 118 8.77 4.40 8.07
C THR A 118 9.86 3.36 7.79
N PRO A 119 11.10 3.76 7.48
CA PRO A 119 12.18 2.79 7.26
C PRO A 119 12.38 1.92 8.50
N VAL A 120 12.71 0.65 8.28
CA VAL A 120 13.27 -0.20 9.35
C VAL A 120 14.70 0.28 9.60
N VAL A 121 15.05 0.48 10.88
CA VAL A 121 16.33 1.07 11.29
C VAL A 121 17.51 0.15 10.95
N ASP A 122 17.33 -1.16 11.14
CA ASP A 122 18.30 -2.19 10.80
C ASP A 122 17.88 -2.88 9.50
N GLN A 123 18.32 -2.34 8.37
CA GLN A 123 18.15 -3.03 7.08
C GLN A 123 19.22 -4.10 6.93
N PRO A 124 18.88 -5.32 6.47
CA PRO A 124 19.90 -6.26 6.05
C PRO A 124 20.71 -5.62 4.92
N SER A 125 22.03 -5.57 5.12
CA SER A 125 23.02 -5.03 4.18
C SER A 125 23.01 -5.75 2.84
#